data_AF-A0A1E4NA56-F1
#
_entry.id   AF-A0A1E4NA56-F1
#
_cell.length_a   1.000
_cell.length_b   1.000
_cell.length_c   1.000
_cell.angle_alpha   90.00
_cell.angle_beta   90.00
_cell.angle_gamma   90.00
#
_symmetry.space_group_name_H-M   'P 1'
#
loop_
_entity.id
_entity.type
_entity.pdbx_description
1 polymer ?
#
loop_
_entity_poly.entity_id
_entity_poly.type
_entity_poly.pdbx_seq_one_letter_code
_entity_poly.pdbx_strand_id
1 'polypeptide(L)'
;MDEIKTTSGRVVGSWNGERAQDLMAELKRIKGMLASERASDTLDSRGMPHREQLHPDLVDFRAYHLWGCDKQGQCVVGTNANRIESVDKVLSFSLIDHH
;
A
#
# COMPACT_ATOMS: atom_id res chain seq x y z
N MET A 1 -9.30 -10.65 -2.75
CA MET A 1 -9.23 -10.14 -4.14
C MET A 1 -7.87 -9.51 -4.27
N ASP A 2 -7.17 -9.82 -5.36
CA ASP A 2 -5.74 -9.55 -5.50
C ASP A 2 -5.49 -8.39 -6.46
N GLU A 3 -6.55 -7.78 -7.01
CA GLU A 3 -6.47 -6.76 -8.05
C GLU A 3 -6.05 -5.40 -7.49
N ILE A 4 -5.06 -4.77 -8.13
CA ILE A 4 -4.69 -3.37 -7.88
C ILE A 4 -5.43 -2.49 -8.88
N LYS A 5 -6.23 -1.55 -8.35
CA LYS A 5 -7.06 -0.65 -9.14
C LYS A 5 -6.59 0.80 -9.00
N THR A 6 -6.75 1.57 -10.07
CA THR A 6 -6.62 3.03 -10.04
C THR A 6 -7.84 3.68 -9.39
N THR A 7 -7.76 4.99 -9.14
CA THR A 7 -8.89 5.82 -8.67
C THR A 7 -10.10 5.79 -9.60
N SER A 8 -9.91 5.49 -10.88
CA SER A 8 -10.98 5.32 -11.87
C SER A 8 -11.56 3.89 -11.91
N GLY A 9 -11.03 2.95 -11.12
CA GLY A 9 -11.45 1.56 -11.06
C GLY A 9 -10.79 0.64 -12.11
N ARG A 10 -9.88 1.14 -12.93
CA ARG A 10 -9.11 0.34 -13.91
C ARG A 10 -8.15 -0.59 -13.16
N VAL A 11 -8.19 -1.89 -13.48
CA VAL A 11 -7.21 -2.86 -13.00
C VAL A 11 -5.89 -2.65 -13.73
N VAL A 12 -4.80 -2.47 -12.98
CA VAL A 12 -3.46 -2.14 -13.51
C VAL A 12 -2.37 -3.09 -13.04
N GLY A 13 -2.69 -3.97 -12.11
CA GLY A 13 -1.81 -5.03 -11.62
C GLY A 13 -2.51 -5.91 -10.59
N SER A 14 -1.73 -6.74 -9.93
CA SER A 14 -2.23 -7.62 -8.87
C SER A 14 -1.17 -7.92 -7.83
N TRP A 15 -1.60 -8.11 -6.59
CA TRP A 15 -0.76 -8.57 -5.49
C TRP A 15 -1.57 -9.50 -4.57
N ASN A 16 -0.95 -10.61 -4.17
CA ASN A 16 -1.58 -11.72 -3.45
C ASN A 16 -1.46 -11.65 -1.92
N GLY A 17 -0.85 -10.59 -1.38
CA GLY A 17 -0.67 -10.43 0.07
C GLY A 17 0.51 -11.20 0.68
N GLU A 18 1.29 -11.95 -0.10
CA GLU A 18 2.33 -12.84 0.44
C GLU A 18 3.61 -12.12 0.85
N ARG A 19 4.06 -11.16 0.02
CA ARG A 19 5.34 -10.45 0.23
C ARG A 19 5.22 -8.97 -0.08
N ALA A 20 5.65 -8.13 0.86
CA ALA A 20 5.65 -6.68 0.72
C ALA A 20 6.62 -6.21 -0.37
N GLN A 21 7.72 -6.94 -0.59
CA GLN A 21 8.67 -6.61 -1.66
C GLN A 21 8.03 -6.73 -3.04
N ASP A 22 7.16 -7.71 -3.24
CA ASP A 22 6.45 -7.93 -4.51
C ASP A 22 5.45 -6.79 -4.74
N LEU A 23 4.71 -6.39 -3.69
CA LEU A 23 3.84 -5.20 -3.75
C LEU A 23 4.65 -3.94 -4.10
N MET A 24 5.78 -3.72 -3.46
CA MET A 24 6.63 -2.55 -3.70
C MET A 24 7.12 -2.51 -5.16
N ALA A 25 7.59 -3.65 -5.67
CA ALA A 25 8.04 -3.76 -7.06
C ALA A 25 6.89 -3.52 -8.04
N GLU A 26 5.71 -4.07 -7.77
CA GLU A 26 4.52 -3.93 -8.61
C GLU A 26 4.01 -2.49 -8.63
N LEU A 27 3.95 -1.82 -7.47
CA LEU A 27 3.59 -0.40 -7.38
C LEU A 27 4.58 0.49 -8.15
N LYS A 28 5.87 0.19 -8.10
CA LYS A 28 6.89 0.90 -8.89
C LYS A 28 6.67 0.70 -10.39
N ARG A 29 6.38 -0.53 -10.83
CA ARG A 29 6.07 -0.86 -12.23
C ARG A 29 4.83 -0.08 -12.71
N ILE A 30 3.74 -0.12 -11.94
CA ILE A 30 2.48 0.55 -12.28
C ILE A 30 2.66 2.06 -12.34
N LYS A 31 3.34 2.67 -11.37
CA LYS A 31 3.61 4.13 -11.38
C LYS A 31 4.42 4.53 -12.61
N GLY A 32 5.41 3.74 -13.00
CA GLY A 32 6.17 3.96 -14.24
C GLY A 32 5.28 3.89 -15.48
N MET A 33 4.44 2.87 -15.58
CA MET A 33 3.47 2.71 -16.67
C MET A 33 2.50 3.89 -16.77
N LEU A 34 1.87 4.29 -15.66
CA LEU A 34 0.93 5.43 -15.63
C LEU A 34 1.60 6.75 -16.03
N ALA A 35 2.85 6.97 -15.58
CA ALA A 35 3.63 8.14 -15.98
C ALA A 35 3.95 8.14 -17.49
N SER A 36 4.31 6.99 -18.07
CA SER A 36 4.54 6.84 -19.51
C SER A 36 3.26 7.03 -20.34
N GLU A 37 2.12 6.58 -19.83
CA GLU A 37 0.80 6.76 -20.46
C GLU A 37 0.27 8.20 -20.34
N ARG A 38 0.90 9.06 -19.52
CA ARG A 38 0.37 10.38 -19.11
C ARG A 38 -1.07 10.26 -18.57
N ALA A 39 -1.34 9.15 -17.88
CA ALA A 39 -2.65 8.91 -17.30
C ALA A 39 -2.95 9.99 -16.23
N SER A 40 -4.19 10.48 -16.21
CA SER A 40 -4.70 11.33 -15.12
C SER A 40 -4.94 10.55 -13.83
N ASP A 41 -5.05 9.24 -13.96
CA ASP A 41 -5.48 8.34 -12.90
C ASP A 41 -4.28 7.94 -12.03
N THR A 42 -4.51 7.81 -10.74
CA THR A 42 -3.48 7.45 -9.76
C THR A 42 -3.89 6.21 -8.97
N LEU A 43 -2.99 5.71 -8.13
CA LEU A 43 -3.29 4.63 -7.21
C LEU A 43 -3.75 5.20 -5.86
N ASP A 44 -4.80 4.61 -5.29
CA ASP A 44 -5.24 4.92 -3.91
C ASP A 44 -4.73 3.83 -2.97
N SER A 45 -3.87 4.21 -2.02
CA SER A 45 -3.35 3.28 -1.01
C SER A 45 -4.47 2.63 -0.18
N ARG A 46 -5.62 3.30 -0.04
CA ARG A 46 -6.77 2.77 0.70
C ARG A 46 -7.59 1.75 -0.08
N GLY A 47 -7.43 1.69 -1.40
CA GLY A 47 -8.09 0.75 -2.30
C GLY A 47 -7.21 -0.45 -2.68
N MET A 48 -6.08 -0.64 -2.00
CA MET A 48 -5.18 -1.76 -2.27
C MET A 48 -5.82 -3.10 -1.87
N PRO A 49 -5.45 -4.22 -2.54
CA PRO A 49 -5.94 -5.54 -2.17
C PRO A 49 -5.42 -5.96 -0.78
N HIS A 50 -6.10 -6.94 -0.17
CA HIS A 50 -5.71 -7.55 1.10
C HIS A 50 -5.68 -6.62 2.32
N ARG A 51 -6.51 -5.57 2.34
CA ARG A 51 -6.61 -4.67 3.51
C ARG A 51 -7.05 -5.36 4.79
N GLU A 52 -7.72 -6.50 4.68
CA GLU A 52 -8.08 -7.36 5.81
C GLU A 52 -6.87 -7.93 6.56
N GLN A 53 -5.67 -7.92 5.96
CA GLN A 53 -4.42 -8.34 6.60
C GLN A 53 -3.79 -7.24 7.47
N LEU A 54 -4.27 -5.99 7.35
CA LEU A 54 -3.77 -4.89 8.17
C LEU A 54 -4.20 -5.09 9.63
N HIS A 55 -3.34 -4.67 10.55
CA HIS A 55 -3.72 -4.54 11.96
C HIS A 55 -4.93 -3.58 12.09
N PRO A 56 -5.92 -3.85 12.97
CA PRO A 56 -7.09 -3.00 13.13
C PRO A 56 -6.76 -1.51 13.33
N ASP A 57 -5.78 -1.22 14.18
CA ASP A 57 -5.32 0.17 14.43
C ASP A 57 -4.70 0.83 13.19
N LEU A 58 -4.27 0.03 12.20
CA LEU A 58 -3.71 0.52 10.95
C LEU A 58 -4.74 0.71 9.83
N VAL A 59 -5.99 0.25 10.04
CA VAL A 59 -7.07 0.41 9.05
C VAL A 59 -7.38 1.90 8.83
N ASP A 60 -7.40 2.66 9.92
CA ASP A 60 -7.67 4.10 9.96
C ASP A 60 -6.40 4.95 10.12
N PHE A 61 -5.22 4.38 9.88
CA PHE A 61 -3.95 5.08 10.00
C PHE A 61 -3.83 6.24 9.02
N ARG A 62 -3.51 7.44 9.55
CA ARG A 62 -3.46 8.69 8.77
C ARG A 62 -2.11 9.40 8.75
N ALA A 63 -1.14 8.99 9.57
CA ALA A 63 0.13 9.70 9.68
C ALA A 63 0.94 9.66 8.35
N TYR A 64 0.81 8.59 7.57
CA TYR A 64 1.37 8.51 6.21
C TYR A 64 0.70 7.43 5.36
N HIS A 65 1.01 7.41 4.06
CA HIS A 65 0.51 6.40 3.11
C HIS A 65 0.99 4.99 3.49
N LEU A 66 0.04 4.13 3.85
CA LEU A 66 0.21 2.70 4.04
C LEU A 66 -0.45 1.98 2.85
N TRP A 67 0.35 1.25 2.09
CA TRP A 67 -0.10 0.59 0.86
C TRP A 67 -0.57 -0.84 1.08
N GLY A 68 -0.07 -1.52 2.12
CA GLY A 68 -0.42 -2.89 2.42
C GLY A 68 0.62 -3.52 3.33
N CYS A 69 0.21 -4.54 4.08
CA CYS A 69 1.12 -5.37 4.88
C CYS A 69 1.00 -6.81 4.40
N ASP A 70 2.13 -7.49 4.29
CA ASP A 70 2.15 -8.90 3.99
C ASP A 70 1.90 -9.76 5.24
N LYS A 71 1.74 -11.06 5.01
CA LYS A 71 1.54 -12.06 6.08
C LYS A 71 2.70 -12.18 7.06
N GLN A 72 3.87 -11.65 6.73
CA GLN A 72 5.06 -11.65 7.60
C GLN A 72 5.14 -10.38 8.45
N GLY A 73 4.12 -9.51 8.38
CA GLY A 73 4.09 -8.26 9.12
C GLY A 73 5.03 -7.19 8.55
N GLN A 74 5.39 -7.29 7.27
CA GLN A 74 6.12 -6.24 6.57
C GLN A 74 5.13 -5.36 5.80
N CYS A 75 5.22 -4.05 5.97
CA CYS A 75 4.29 -3.07 5.43
C CYS A 75 4.97 -2.15 4.44
N VAL A 76 4.39 -1.96 3.25
CA VAL A 76 4.87 -0.99 2.27
C VAL A 76 4.31 0.39 2.61
N VAL A 77 5.21 1.35 2.81
CA VAL A 77 4.87 2.68 3.33
C VAL A 77 5.51 3.82 2.52
N GLY A 78 5.00 5.02 2.75
CA GLY A 78 5.48 6.27 2.15
C GLY A 78 4.75 6.64 0.87
N THR A 79 4.70 7.93 0.54
CA THR A 79 3.95 8.47 -0.62
C THR A 79 4.30 7.75 -1.93
N ASN A 80 5.57 7.36 -2.09
CA ASN A 80 6.02 6.67 -3.29
C ASN A 80 6.03 5.14 -3.20
N ALA A 81 5.56 4.54 -2.10
CA ALA A 81 5.66 3.10 -1.84
C ALA A 81 7.12 2.62 -2.02
N ASN A 82 8.05 3.31 -1.36
CA ASN A 82 9.48 3.12 -1.56
C ASN A 82 10.20 2.61 -0.30
N ARG A 83 9.45 2.31 0.75
CA ARG A 83 9.95 1.82 2.03
C ARG A 83 9.14 0.63 2.49
N ILE A 84 9.81 -0.29 3.17
CA ILE A 84 9.19 -1.40 3.88
C ILE A 84 9.56 -1.26 5.34
N GLU A 85 8.56 -1.32 6.20
CA GLU A 85 8.70 -1.23 7.66
C GLU A 85 7.93 -2.38 8.31
N SER A 86 8.37 -2.83 9.48
CA SER A 86 7.59 -3.82 10.25
C SER A 86 6.30 -3.21 10.78
N VAL A 87 5.25 -4.03 10.89
CA VAL A 87 3.95 -3.63 11.42
C VAL A 87 4.08 -2.99 12.81
N ASP A 88 4.93 -3.53 13.68
CA ASP A 88 5.17 -3.00 15.03
C ASP A 88 5.70 -1.56 15.00
N LYS A 89 6.61 -1.27 14.05
CA LYS A 89 7.17 0.07 13.89
C LYS A 89 6.12 1.02 13.33
N VAL A 90 5.30 0.58 12.38
CA VAL A 90 4.18 1.39 11.86
C VAL A 90 3.17 1.70 12.98
N LEU A 91 2.82 0.70 13.79
CA LEU A 91 1.93 0.85 14.95
C LEU A 91 2.48 1.83 15.98
N SER A 92 3.79 1.82 16.22
CA SER A 92 4.40 2.79 17.15
C SER A 92 4.15 4.25 16.74
N PHE A 93 4.07 4.55 15.43
CA PHE A 93 3.72 5.88 14.95
C PHE A 93 2.22 6.17 15.08
N SER A 94 1.36 5.16 15.01
CA SER A 94 -0.10 5.31 15.17
C SER A 94 -0.46 5.69 16.60
N LEU A 95 0.26 5.14 17.58
CA LEU A 95 0.00 5.38 19.00
C LEU A 95 0.48 6.76 19.47
N ILE A 96 1.45 7.37 18.77
CA ILE A 96 1.99 8.69 19.13
C ILE A 96 0.99 9.81 18.82
N ASP A 97 0.12 9.66 17.82
CA ASP A 97 -0.89 10.67 17.43
C ASP A 97 -2.11 10.72 18.38
N HIS A 98 -2.15 9.87 19.41
CA HIS A 98 -3.22 9.81 20.42
C HIS A 98 -2.91 10.56 21.73
N HIS A 99 -1.85 11.38 21.79
CA HIS A 99 -1.45 12.14 22.98
C HIS A 99 -1.71 13.63 22.89
#